data_AF-A0A411ECJ5-F1
#
_entry.id   AF-A0A411ECJ5-F1
#
_cell.length_a   1.000
_cell.length_b   1.000
_cell.length_c   1.000
_cell.angle_alpha   90.00
_cell.angle_beta   90.00
_cell.angle_gamma   90.00
#
_symmetry.space_group_name_H-M   'P 1'
#
loop_
_entity.id
_entity.type
_entity.pdbx_description
1 polymer ?
#
loop_
_entity_poly.entity_id
_entity_poly.type
_entity_poly.pdbx_seq_one_letter_code
_entity_poly.pdbx_strand_id
1 'polypeptide(L)'
;MKIRFTLFLLLSFTILQINAQRQSPASRQTEIAINALHITVDSFEELQDVDWSEIREIFRDNKSDEIISIGFSLKDQIQRNNYTMDSFEFTLKGKTEEVESMISKTKRIIASLAENQ
;
A
#
# COMPACT_ATOMS: atom_id res chain seq x y z
N MET A 1 -48.02 -5.94 -48.91
CA MET A 1 -47.77 -6.62 -47.61
C MET A 1 -46.30 -6.62 -47.20
N LYS A 2 -45.36 -6.94 -48.12
CA LYS A 2 -43.93 -7.12 -47.81
C LYS A 2 -43.26 -5.91 -47.15
N ILE A 3 -43.42 -4.70 -47.69
CA ILE A 3 -42.79 -3.47 -47.16
C ILE A 3 -43.27 -3.07 -45.75
N ARG A 4 -44.58 -3.23 -45.46
CA ARG A 4 -45.12 -2.93 -44.13
C ARG A 4 -44.62 -3.92 -43.07
N PHE A 5 -44.42 -5.18 -43.47
CA PHE A 5 -43.84 -6.20 -42.63
C PHE A 5 -42.35 -5.96 -42.39
N THR A 6 -41.60 -5.56 -43.42
CA THR A 6 -40.17 -5.20 -43.30
C THR A 6 -39.95 -4.00 -42.37
N LEU A 7 -40.81 -2.98 -42.44
CA LEU A 7 -40.77 -1.82 -41.54
C LEU A 7 -41.03 -2.20 -40.08
N PHE A 8 -41.98 -3.10 -39.83
CA PHE A 8 -42.29 -3.57 -38.48
C PHE A 8 -41.12 -4.36 -37.86
N LEU A 9 -40.44 -5.18 -38.68
CA LEU A 9 -39.27 -5.95 -38.30
C LEU A 9 -38.08 -5.04 -37.92
N LEU A 10 -37.85 -3.97 -38.69
CA LEU A 10 -36.79 -3.00 -38.41
C LEU A 10 -37.04 -2.25 -37.10
N LEU A 11 -38.29 -1.85 -36.84
CA LEU A 11 -38.67 -1.14 -35.61
C LEU A 11 -38.46 -2.02 -34.37
N SER A 12 -38.83 -3.30 -34.45
CA SER A 12 -38.65 -4.25 -33.34
C SER A 12 -37.17 -4.47 -32.97
N PHE A 13 -36.25 -4.42 -33.95
CA PHE A 13 -34.82 -4.61 -33.73
C PHE A 13 -34.18 -3.42 -33.00
N THR A 14 -34.66 -2.20 -33.24
CA THR A 14 -34.14 -0.99 -32.57
C THR A 14 -34.48 -0.89 -31.08
N ILE A 15 -35.61 -1.47 -30.64
CA ILE A 15 -36.04 -1.41 -29.23
C ILE A 15 -35.17 -2.32 -28.34
N LEU A 16 -34.61 -3.38 -28.89
CA LEU A 16 -33.73 -4.31 -28.17
C LEU A 16 -32.35 -3.70 -27.87
N GLN A 17 -31.85 -2.79 -28.72
CA GLN A 17 -30.54 -2.16 -28.56
C GLN A 17 -30.49 -1.15 -27.39
N ILE A 18 -31.61 -0.50 -27.08
CA ILE A 18 -31.68 0.52 -26.00
C ILE A 18 -31.51 -0.11 -24.60
N ASN A 19 -31.90 -1.38 -24.43
CA ASN A 19 -31.80 -2.07 -23.14
C ASN A 19 -30.39 -2.63 -22.87
N ALA A 20 -29.60 -2.90 -23.93
CA ALA A 20 -28.23 -3.41 -23.78
C ALA A 20 -27.24 -2.34 -23.30
N GLN A 21 -27.47 -1.06 -23.63
CA GLN A 21 -26.62 0.06 -23.21
C GLN A 21 -26.92 0.61 -21.80
N ARG A 22 -27.96 0.10 -21.11
CA ARG A 22 -28.32 0.55 -19.75
C ARG A 22 -27.48 -0.07 -18.62
N GLN A 23 -26.56 -0.97 -18.93
CA GLN A 23 -25.55 -1.39 -17.96
C GLN A 23 -24.48 -0.30 -17.88
N SER A 24 -24.73 0.72 -17.04
CA SER A 24 -23.65 1.59 -16.57
C SER A 24 -22.50 0.70 -16.12
N PRO A 25 -21.26 0.91 -16.60
CA PRO A 25 -20.14 0.17 -16.06
C PRO A 25 -20.10 0.50 -14.58
N ALA A 26 -20.43 -0.49 -13.73
CA ALA A 26 -20.21 -0.37 -12.31
C ALA A 26 -18.74 0.04 -12.18
N SER A 27 -18.47 1.26 -11.71
CA SER A 27 -17.11 1.68 -11.42
C SER A 27 -16.64 0.76 -10.32
N ARG A 28 -15.95 -0.32 -10.70
CA ARG A 28 -15.20 -1.14 -9.75
C ARG A 28 -14.09 -0.22 -9.27
N GLN A 29 -14.36 0.48 -8.17
CA GLN A 29 -13.29 1.00 -7.34
C GLN A 29 -12.56 -0.24 -6.85
N THR A 30 -11.45 -0.55 -7.51
CA THR A 30 -10.54 -1.59 -7.03
C THR A 30 -9.97 -1.05 -5.73
N GLU A 31 -10.40 -1.60 -4.60
CA GLU A 31 -9.75 -1.37 -3.31
C GLU A 31 -8.30 -1.88 -3.46
N ILE A 32 -7.33 -0.97 -3.46
CA ILE A 32 -5.90 -1.30 -3.48
C ILE A 32 -5.44 -1.28 -2.03
N ALA A 33 -5.11 -2.45 -1.48
CA ALA A 33 -4.51 -2.56 -0.16
C ALA A 33 -2.97 -2.64 -0.30
N ILE A 34 -2.25 -1.87 0.51
CA ILE A 34 -0.78 -1.89 0.56
C ILE A 34 -0.34 -2.81 1.70
N ASN A 35 0.33 -3.91 1.38
CA ASN A 35 0.71 -4.93 2.36
C ASN A 35 2.18 -4.87 2.82
N ALA A 36 3.02 -4.07 2.14
CA ALA A 36 4.43 -3.96 2.47
C ALA A 36 4.96 -2.56 2.15
N LEU A 37 5.69 -2.01 3.11
CA LEU A 37 6.54 -0.83 2.94
C LEU A 37 7.95 -1.21 3.39
N HIS A 38 8.92 -1.02 2.50
CA HIS A 38 10.33 -1.22 2.82
C HIS A 38 11.10 0.05 2.49
N ILE A 39 11.76 0.61 3.50
CA ILE A 39 12.53 1.86 3.39
C ILE A 39 14.00 1.48 3.46
N THR A 40 14.78 1.90 2.46
CA THR A 40 16.23 1.72 2.45
C THR A 40 16.88 3.08 2.51
N VAL A 41 17.73 3.28 3.51
CA VAL A 41 18.46 4.54 3.76
C VAL A 41 19.96 4.30 3.63
N ASP A 42 20.68 5.36 3.28
CA ASP A 42 22.11 5.31 3.06
C ASP A 42 22.90 5.74 4.30
N SER A 43 22.29 6.37 5.30
CA SER A 43 22.94 6.78 6.55
C SER A 43 22.05 6.59 7.79
N PHE A 44 22.65 6.61 8.98
CA PHE A 44 21.89 6.48 10.23
C PHE A 44 21.05 7.74 10.51
N GLU A 45 21.53 8.92 10.11
CA GLU A 45 20.82 10.18 10.18
C GLU A 45 19.49 10.12 9.40
N GLU A 46 19.53 9.61 8.16
CA GLU A 46 18.31 9.40 7.36
C GLU A 46 17.31 8.45 8.02
N LEU A 47 17.79 7.45 8.77
CA LEU A 47 16.93 6.55 9.53
C LEU A 47 16.20 7.27 10.68
N GLN A 48 16.84 8.28 11.28
CA GLN A 48 16.25 9.10 12.35
C GLN A 48 15.21 10.10 11.83
N ASP A 49 15.37 10.56 10.58
CA ASP A 49 14.55 11.58 9.94
C ASP A 49 13.31 11.05 9.20
N VAL A 50 13.00 9.75 9.34
CA VAL A 50 11.82 9.11 8.73
C VAL A 50 10.52 9.84 9.10
N ASP A 51 9.73 10.22 8.09
CA ASP A 51 8.41 10.79 8.31
C ASP A 51 7.38 9.70 8.64
N TRP A 52 7.12 9.55 9.93
CA TRP A 52 6.15 8.60 10.45
C TRP A 52 4.70 8.91 10.04
N SER A 53 4.37 10.13 9.60
CA SER A 53 3.05 10.49 9.09
C SER A 53 2.77 9.87 7.72
N GLU A 54 3.77 9.84 6.84
CA GLU A 54 3.65 9.20 5.53
C GLU A 54 3.42 7.69 5.65
N ILE A 55 4.11 7.04 6.60
CA ILE A 55 3.90 5.61 6.89
C ILE A 55 2.46 5.34 7.31
N ARG A 56 1.84 6.23 8.09
CA ARG A 56 0.43 6.09 8.51
C ARG A 56 -0.52 6.25 7.33
N GLU A 57 -0.24 7.22 6.47
CA GLU A 57 -1.05 7.49 5.27
C GLU A 57 -1.02 6.33 4.27
N ILE A 58 0.13 5.67 4.09
CA ILE A 58 0.27 4.52 3.18
C ILE A 58 -0.69 3.37 3.53
N PHE A 59 -0.93 3.12 4.81
CA PHE A 59 -1.80 2.03 5.27
C PHE A 59 -3.22 2.49 5.63
N ARG A 60 -3.56 3.77 5.43
CA ARG A 60 -4.83 4.34 5.89
C ARG A 60 -6.06 3.65 5.30
N ASP A 61 -5.97 3.29 4.02
CA ASP A 61 -7.12 2.78 3.27
C ASP A 61 -7.22 1.23 3.35
N ASN A 62 -6.32 0.59 4.10
CA ASN A 62 -6.36 -0.85 4.37
C ASN A 62 -7.45 -1.20 5.39
N LYS A 63 -7.94 -2.43 5.32
CA LYS A 63 -8.81 -3.02 6.35
C LYS A 63 -8.01 -3.28 7.62
N SER A 64 -8.67 -3.15 8.78
CA SER A 64 -8.04 -3.26 10.10
C SER A 64 -7.34 -4.60 10.34
N ASP A 65 -7.84 -5.68 9.76
CA ASP A 65 -7.36 -7.05 9.92
C ASP A 65 -6.36 -7.49 8.84
N GLU A 66 -6.09 -6.65 7.85
CA GLU A 66 -5.09 -6.94 6.82
C GLU A 66 -3.68 -6.97 7.40
N ILE A 67 -2.90 -7.97 6.99
CA ILE A 67 -1.51 -8.12 7.44
C ILE A 67 -0.62 -7.22 6.59
N ILE A 68 0.10 -6.33 7.27
CA ILE A 68 1.07 -5.42 6.69
C ILE A 68 2.48 -5.70 7.19
N SER A 69 3.46 -5.14 6.50
CA SER A 69 4.86 -5.17 6.90
C SER A 69 5.53 -3.82 6.73
N ILE A 70 6.35 -3.45 7.72
CA ILE A 70 7.17 -2.24 7.69
C ILE A 70 8.62 -2.68 7.91
N GLY A 71 9.43 -2.54 6.86
CA GLY A 71 10.84 -2.92 6.82
C GLY A 71 11.76 -1.71 6.66
N PHE A 72 12.94 -1.80 7.27
CA PHE A 72 14.00 -0.81 7.13
C PHE A 72 15.33 -1.50 6.87
N SER A 73 16.11 -0.95 5.95
CA SER A 73 17.50 -1.35 5.67
C SER A 73 18.42 -0.14 5.69
N LEU A 74 19.56 -0.25 6.38
CA LEU A 74 20.64 0.71 6.35
C LEU A 74 21.79 0.13 5.53
N LYS A 75 22.20 0.82 4.46
CA LYS A 75 23.30 0.37 3.60
C LYS A 75 24.67 0.61 4.21
N ASP A 76 24.82 1.64 5.04
CA ASP A 76 26.13 1.99 5.60
C ASP A 76 26.59 1.00 6.68
N GLN A 77 27.90 0.87 6.80
CA GLN A 77 28.50 0.15 7.93
C GLN A 77 28.51 1.09 9.13
N ILE A 78 27.84 0.70 10.22
CA ILE A 78 27.91 1.45 11.47
C ILE A 78 29.26 1.11 12.13
N GLN A 79 30.19 2.06 12.13
CA GLN A 79 31.42 1.94 12.90
C GLN A 79 31.17 2.34 14.35
N ARG A 80 31.36 1.38 15.25
CA ARG A 80 31.41 1.62 16.69
C ARG A 80 32.84 1.49 17.19
N ASN A 81 33.11 2.12 18.33
CA ASN A 81 34.43 2.18 18.96
C ASN A 81 35.25 0.87 18.93
N ASN A 82 34.59 -0.31 19.04
CA ASN A 82 35.26 -1.62 19.06
C ASN A 82 34.71 -2.65 18.04
N TYR A 83 33.75 -2.29 17.19
CA TYR A 83 33.17 -3.21 16.20
C TYR A 83 32.54 -2.48 15.01
N THR A 84 32.66 -3.08 13.83
CA THR A 84 31.92 -2.65 12.63
C THR A 84 30.66 -3.50 12.53
N MET A 85 29.48 -2.87 12.54
CA MET A 85 28.24 -3.56 12.24
C MET A 85 27.96 -3.42 10.75
N ASP A 86 27.91 -4.56 10.05
CA ASP A 86 27.47 -4.62 8.65
C ASP A 86 26.02 -4.14 8.51
N SER A 87 25.61 -3.91 7.26
CA SER A 87 24.26 -3.48 6.87
C SER A 87 23.17 -4.08 7.75
N PHE A 88 22.35 -3.22 8.35
CA PHE A 88 21.30 -3.63 9.27
C PHE A 88 19.94 -3.64 8.55
N GLU A 89 19.18 -4.72 8.71
CA GLU A 89 17.81 -4.83 8.21
C GLU A 89 16.89 -5.41 9.28
N PHE A 90 15.69 -4.85 9.39
CA PHE A 90 14.63 -5.42 10.21
C PHE A 90 13.27 -5.18 9.57
N THR A 91 12.33 -6.08 9.84
CA THR A 91 10.94 -5.98 9.38
C THR A 91 10.00 -6.34 10.52
N LEU A 92 8.99 -5.50 10.75
CA LEU A 92 7.86 -5.80 11.61
C LEU A 92 6.67 -6.23 10.75
N LYS A 93 5.96 -7.26 11.21
CA LYS A 93 4.70 -7.72 10.61
C LYS A 93 3.59 -7.68 11.66
N GLY A 94 2.41 -7.28 11.24
CA GLY A 94 1.24 -7.15 12.11
C GLY A 94 0.01 -6.78 11.29
N LYS A 95 -1.11 -6.60 11.95
CA LYS A 95 -2.33 -6.10 11.31
C LYS A 95 -2.27 -4.58 11.09
N THR A 96 -3.06 -4.06 10.16
CA THR A 96 -3.21 -2.61 9.94
C THR A 96 -3.59 -1.86 11.23
N GLU A 97 -4.46 -2.43 12.06
CA GLU A 97 -4.83 -1.82 13.36
C GLU A 97 -3.64 -1.64 14.32
N GLU A 98 -2.54 -2.37 14.09
CA GLU A 98 -1.33 -2.36 14.92
C GLU A 98 -0.26 -1.37 14.41
N VAL A 99 -0.51 -0.61 13.33
CA VAL A 99 0.46 0.33 12.70
C VAL A 99 1.14 1.23 13.72
N GLU A 100 0.39 1.86 14.63
CA GLU A 100 0.96 2.75 15.66
C GLU A 100 1.92 2.02 16.61
N SER A 101 1.58 0.79 16.96
CA SER A 101 2.42 -0.05 17.81
C SER A 101 3.69 -0.48 17.08
N MET A 102 3.58 -0.76 15.77
CA MET A 102 4.70 -1.10 14.91
C MET A 102 5.64 0.10 14.77
N ILE A 103 5.11 1.29 14.45
CA ILE A 103 5.87 2.55 14.42
C ILE A 103 6.59 2.80 15.74
N SER A 104 5.90 2.62 16.87
CA SER A 104 6.50 2.81 18.20
C SER A 104 7.64 1.82 18.48
N LYS A 105 7.49 0.55 18.06
CA LYS A 105 8.56 -0.46 18.16
C LYS A 105 9.74 -0.11 17.27
N THR A 106 9.51 0.30 16.03
CA THR A 106 10.55 0.75 15.09
C THR A 106 11.35 1.90 15.67
N LYS A 107 10.69 2.94 16.19
CA LYS A 107 11.36 4.09 16.83
C LYS A 107 12.28 3.66 17.98
N ARG A 108 11.84 2.70 18.81
CA ARG A 108 12.66 2.15 19.90
C ARG A 108 13.87 1.38 19.40
N ILE A 109 13.71 0.60 18.32
CA ILE A 109 14.83 -0.10 17.68
C ILE A 109 15.86 0.91 17.17
N ILE A 110 15.43 1.94 16.45
CA ILE A 110 16.30 3.01 15.93
C ILE A 110 17.00 3.75 17.08
N ALA A 111 16.28 4.11 18.15
CA ALA A 111 16.86 4.78 19.31
C ALA A 111 17.92 3.91 20.03
N SER A 112 17.66 2.61 20.20
CA SER A 112 18.64 1.68 20.78
C SER A 112 19.91 1.59 19.91
N LEU A 113 19.75 1.63 18.59
CA LEU A 113 20.92 1.69 17.69
C LEU A 113 21.71 2.99 17.88
N ALA A 114 21.06 4.12 18.18
CA ALA A 114 21.70 5.41 18.46
C ALA A 114 22.48 5.42 19.79
N GLU A 115 21.87 4.95 20.89
CA GLU A 115 22.51 4.88 22.23
C GLU A 115 23.74 3.97 22.25
N ASN A 116 23.71 2.99 21.36
CA ASN A 116 24.81 2.17 20.93
C ASN A 116 26.10 2.88 20.44
N GLN A 117 25.99 4.07 19.81
CA GLN A 117 26.99 4.65 18.87
C GLN A 117 28.27 5.10 19.58
#